data_AF-A0A9E2MJV2-F1
#
_entry.id   AF-A0A9E2MJV2-F1
#
_cell.length_a   1.000
_cell.length_b   1.000
_cell.length_c   1.000
_cell.angle_alpha   90.00
_cell.angle_beta   90.00
_cell.angle_gamma   90.00
#
_symmetry.space_group_name_H-M   'P 1'
#
loop_
_entity.id
_entity.type
_entity.pdbx_description
1 polymer ?
#
loop_
_entity_poly.entity_id
_entity_poly.type
_entity_poly.pdbx_seq_one_letter_code
_entity_poly.pdbx_strand_id
1 'polypeptide(L)'
;MKVLILGKGFIGKRLQESLKCNISGRQIYSFKDAEEEIKKYNPKIIINCVGDTGKRNVDDCELDKDTTLFSNTFIPIILAEIGLRYKIKLVHISSGCIYHFDYSKCKPLKETNLPDYYDLFYSRTKIYAERAL
;
A
#
# COMPACT_ATOMS: atom_id res chain seq x y z
N MET A 1 9.32 -13.87 -14.31
CA MET A 1 9.80 -12.62 -13.63
C MET A 1 9.73 -12.85 -12.12
N LYS A 2 10.71 -12.40 -11.31
CA LYS A 2 10.68 -12.61 -9.85
C LYS A 2 9.87 -11.50 -9.17
N VAL A 3 8.61 -11.77 -8.87
CA VAL A 3 7.70 -10.86 -8.16
C VAL A 3 7.54 -11.32 -6.73
N LEU A 4 7.56 -10.40 -5.77
CA LEU A 4 7.21 -10.62 -4.38
C LEU A 4 5.99 -9.76 -4.01
N ILE A 5 4.92 -10.39 -3.56
CA ILE A 5 3.77 -9.70 -2.98
C ILE A 5 4.00 -9.59 -1.46
N LEU A 6 3.78 -8.41 -0.91
CA LEU A 6 3.79 -8.17 0.54
C LEU A 6 2.36 -7.94 1.01
N GLY A 7 1.93 -8.70 2.03
CA GLY A 7 0.59 -8.64 2.60
C GLY A 7 -0.29 -9.81 2.14
N LYS A 8 -0.68 -10.69 3.08
CA LYS A 8 -1.51 -11.89 2.84
C LYS A 8 -3.02 -11.63 2.95
N GLY A 9 -3.43 -10.36 2.81
CA GLY A 9 -4.84 -9.96 2.81
C GLY A 9 -5.56 -10.41 1.55
N PHE A 10 -6.80 -9.93 1.39
CA PHE A 10 -7.68 -10.28 0.27
C PHE A 10 -7.03 -10.01 -1.10
N ILE A 11 -6.54 -8.79 -1.32
CA ILE A 11 -5.90 -8.40 -2.60
C ILE A 11 -4.64 -9.21 -2.86
N GLY A 12 -3.77 -9.35 -1.86
CA GLY A 12 -2.49 -10.07 -2.00
C GLY A 12 -2.68 -11.53 -2.40
N LYS A 13 -3.66 -12.23 -1.80
CA LYS A 13 -3.99 -13.62 -2.17
C LYS A 13 -4.51 -13.73 -3.61
N ARG A 14 -5.44 -12.85 -4.01
CA ARG A 14 -5.96 -12.85 -5.40
C ARG A 14 -4.88 -12.57 -6.44
N LEU A 15 -3.98 -11.62 -6.15
CA LEU A 15 -2.84 -11.35 -7.02
C LEU A 15 -1.87 -12.53 -7.06
N GLN A 16 -1.66 -13.21 -5.93
CA GLN A 16 -0.82 -14.40 -5.88
C GLN A 16 -1.37 -15.53 -6.77
N GLU A 17 -2.68 -15.80 -6.70
CA GLU A 17 -3.36 -16.80 -7.52
C GLU A 17 -3.24 -16.50 -9.02
N SER A 18 -3.41 -15.22 -9.38
CA SER A 18 -3.34 -14.77 -10.77
C SER A 18 -1.92 -14.77 -11.33
N LEU A 19 -0.95 -14.22 -10.57
CA LEU A 19 0.43 -14.03 -11.02
C LEU A 19 1.34 -15.24 -10.74
N LYS A 20 0.88 -16.21 -9.93
CA LYS A 20 1.62 -17.41 -9.51
C LYS A 20 3.02 -17.07 -8.98
N CYS A 21 3.11 -16.14 -8.03
CA CYS A 21 4.36 -15.65 -7.47
C CYS A 21 4.47 -15.84 -5.95
N ASN A 22 5.61 -15.44 -5.38
CA ASN A 22 5.82 -15.50 -3.93
C ASN A 22 5.00 -14.43 -3.21
N ILE A 23 4.48 -14.78 -2.04
CA ILE A 23 3.82 -13.86 -1.11
C ILE A 23 4.47 -13.95 0.26
N SER A 24 4.67 -12.81 0.90
CA SER A 24 5.09 -12.74 2.29
C SER A 24 4.01 -12.12 3.18
N GLY A 25 3.91 -12.68 4.38
CA GLY A 25 3.14 -12.12 5.49
C GLY A 25 4.04 -11.66 6.64
N ARG A 26 5.34 -11.46 6.37
CA ARG A 26 6.27 -10.91 7.35
C ARG A 26 5.79 -9.51 7.73
N GLN A 27 5.77 -9.24 9.03
CA GLN A 27 5.53 -7.89 9.55
C GLN A 27 6.79 -7.05 9.32
N ILE A 28 6.62 -5.85 8.78
CA ILE A 28 7.70 -4.92 8.46
C ILE A 28 7.53 -3.73 9.38
N TYR A 29 8.41 -3.56 10.36
CA TYR A 29 8.41 -2.41 11.27
C TYR A 29 9.56 -1.45 10.99
N SER A 30 10.49 -1.83 10.11
CA SER A 30 11.70 -1.08 9.81
C SER A 30 12.21 -1.36 8.41
N PHE A 31 13.14 -0.53 7.95
CA PHE A 31 13.90 -0.79 6.71
C PHE A 31 14.61 -2.15 6.76
N LYS A 32 15.19 -2.51 7.92
CA LYS A 32 15.89 -3.79 8.10
C LYS A 32 14.97 -4.98 7.87
N ASP A 33 13.73 -4.93 8.36
CA ASP A 33 12.76 -6.01 8.14
C ASP A 33 12.44 -6.21 6.65
N ALA A 34 12.22 -5.10 5.94
CA ALA A 34 11.98 -5.14 4.50
C ALA A 34 13.21 -5.64 3.73
N GLU A 35 14.41 -5.22 4.14
CA GLU A 35 15.68 -5.64 3.55
C GLU A 35 15.96 -7.13 3.74
N GLU A 36 15.67 -7.69 4.91
CA GLU A 36 15.80 -9.13 5.12
C GLU A 36 14.86 -9.93 4.21
N GLU A 37 13.64 -9.42 4.01
CA GLU A 37 12.65 -10.08 3.16
C GLU A 37 13.05 -10.04 1.68
N ILE A 38 13.53 -8.91 1.18
CA ILE A 38 14.00 -8.83 -0.22
C ILE A 38 15.28 -9.63 -0.44
N LYS A 39 16.19 -9.73 0.55
CA LYS A 39 17.37 -10.60 0.47
C LYS A 39 16.98 -12.08 0.39
N LYS A 40 15.94 -12.49 1.15
CA LYS A 40 15.43 -13.87 1.14
C LYS A 40 14.86 -14.28 -0.22
N TYR A 41 14.06 -13.43 -0.87
CA TYR A 41 13.38 -13.78 -2.12
C TYR A 41 14.08 -13.31 -3.40
N ASN A 42 15.00 -12.34 -3.28
CA ASN A 42 15.69 -11.68 -4.38
C ASN A 42 14.73 -11.26 -5.53
N PRO A 43 13.70 -10.44 -5.24
CA PRO A 43 12.71 -10.04 -6.24
C PRO A 43 13.24 -8.92 -7.16
N LYS A 44 12.68 -8.84 -8.38
CA LYS A 44 12.84 -7.68 -9.27
C LYS A 44 11.69 -6.69 -9.16
N ILE A 45 10.55 -7.14 -8.66
CA ILE A 45 9.34 -6.34 -8.44
C ILE A 45 8.76 -6.68 -7.09
N ILE A 46 8.38 -5.65 -6.32
CA ILE A 46 7.58 -5.76 -5.11
C ILE A 46 6.19 -5.22 -5.42
N ILE A 47 5.15 -5.98 -5.07
CA ILE A 47 3.78 -5.48 -5.03
C ILE A 47 3.39 -5.32 -3.57
N ASN A 48 3.25 -4.07 -3.12
CA ASN A 48 2.83 -3.77 -1.77
C ASN A 48 1.30 -3.80 -1.67
N CYS A 49 0.77 -4.82 -1.01
CA CYS A 49 -0.64 -4.97 -0.65
C CYS A 49 -0.85 -4.84 0.87
N VAL A 50 0.15 -4.38 1.62
CA VAL A 50 0.01 -4.06 3.04
C VAL A 50 -0.78 -2.77 3.17
N GLY A 51 -1.78 -2.80 4.04
CA GLY A 51 -2.59 -1.65 4.38
C GLY A 51 -3.58 -2.02 5.48
N ASP A 52 -3.95 -1.03 6.26
CA ASP A 52 -4.99 -1.15 7.27
C ASP A 52 -6.28 -0.50 6.75
N THR A 53 -7.37 -1.25 6.83
CA THR A 53 -8.73 -0.83 6.45
C THR A 53 -9.69 -0.96 7.63
N GLY A 54 -9.16 -1.07 8.86
CA GLY A 54 -9.91 -1.35 10.06
C GLY A 54 -10.33 -2.82 10.17
N LYS A 55 -10.86 -3.20 11.34
CA LYS A 55 -11.30 -4.58 11.61
C LYS A 55 -12.63 -4.89 10.94
N ARG A 56 -13.56 -3.93 10.95
CA ARG A 56 -14.89 -4.02 10.34
C ARG A 56 -14.98 -3.15 9.09
N ASN A 57 -14.56 -1.91 9.21
CA ASN A 57 -14.56 -0.92 8.14
C ASN A 57 -13.53 0.19 8.42
N VAL A 58 -13.39 1.13 7.47
CA VAL A 58 -12.42 2.23 7.56
C VAL A 58 -12.68 3.21 8.70
N ASP A 59 -13.86 3.19 9.33
CA ASP A 59 -14.14 4.03 10.51
C ASP A 59 -13.32 3.56 11.71
N ASP A 60 -13.01 2.26 11.81
CA ASP A 60 -12.15 1.72 12.88
C ASP A 60 -10.73 2.31 12.81
N CYS A 61 -10.29 2.84 11.66
CA CYS A 61 -8.99 3.51 11.52
C CYS A 61 -8.91 4.83 12.30
N GLU A 62 -10.04 5.42 12.70
CA GLU A 62 -10.03 6.59 13.61
C GLU A 62 -9.69 6.20 15.05
N LEU A 63 -9.87 4.92 15.41
CA LEU A 63 -9.62 4.42 16.77
C LEU A 63 -8.18 3.93 16.97
N ASP A 64 -7.54 3.39 15.92
CA ASP A 64 -6.17 2.88 15.96
C ASP A 64 -5.27 3.60 14.93
N LYS A 65 -5.09 4.89 15.17
CA LYS A 65 -4.36 5.78 14.26
C LYS A 65 -2.90 5.38 14.06
N ASP A 66 -2.26 4.82 15.07
CA ASP A 66 -0.86 4.42 15.00
C ASP A 66 -0.68 3.26 14.02
N THR A 67 -1.50 2.21 14.14
CA THR A 67 -1.49 1.08 13.21
C THR A 67 -1.85 1.52 11.80
N THR A 68 -2.87 2.38 11.66
CA THR A 68 -3.30 2.87 10.35
C THR A 68 -2.20 3.69 9.68
N LEU A 69 -1.63 4.69 10.37
CA LEU A 69 -0.57 5.55 9.83
C LEU A 69 0.67 4.72 9.45
N PHE A 70 1.05 3.79 10.31
CA PHE A 70 2.20 2.94 10.07
C PHE A 70 2.01 2.04 8.86
N SER A 71 0.88 1.34 8.79
CA SER A 71 0.60 0.41 7.70
C SER A 71 0.36 1.10 6.37
N ASN A 72 -0.36 2.24 6.38
CA ASN A 72 -0.78 2.92 5.16
C ASN A 72 0.20 3.98 4.67
N THR A 73 1.10 4.51 5.51
CA THR A 73 2.05 5.56 5.14
C THR A 73 3.50 5.13 5.30
N PHE A 74 3.93 4.70 6.50
CA PHE A 74 5.34 4.40 6.73
C PHE A 74 5.85 3.16 5.97
N ILE A 75 5.07 2.06 5.95
CA ILE A 75 5.47 0.86 5.19
C ILE A 75 5.68 1.15 3.69
N PRO A 76 4.73 1.81 2.97
CA PRO A 76 4.96 2.20 1.58
C PRO A 76 6.24 3.00 1.36
N ILE A 77 6.55 3.97 2.23
CA ILE A 77 7.75 4.80 2.14
C ILE A 77 9.01 3.95 2.35
N ILE A 78 9.03 3.07 3.35
CA ILE A 78 10.14 2.13 3.58
C ILE A 78 10.38 1.27 2.33
N LEU A 79 9.31 0.77 1.72
CA LEU A 79 9.41 -0.06 0.51
C LEU A 79 9.86 0.74 -0.72
N ALA A 80 9.54 2.02 -0.79
CA ALA A 80 10.04 2.92 -1.83
C ALA A 80 11.55 3.11 -1.70
N GLU A 81 12.03 3.32 -0.48
CA GLU A 81 13.46 3.40 -0.20
C GLU A 81 14.20 2.10 -0.59
N ILE A 82 13.62 0.94 -0.26
CA ILE A 82 14.13 -0.36 -0.71
C ILE A 82 14.18 -0.42 -2.24
N GLY A 83 13.11 -0.01 -2.91
CA GLY A 83 13.03 0.03 -4.37
C GLY A 83 14.15 0.85 -5.00
N LEU A 84 14.40 2.04 -4.47
CA LEU A 84 15.46 2.95 -4.92
C LEU A 84 16.86 2.35 -4.68
N ARG A 85 17.15 1.89 -3.47
CA ARG A 85 18.50 1.39 -3.09
C ARG A 85 18.86 0.07 -3.77
N TYR A 86 17.89 -0.81 -3.93
CA TYR A 86 18.10 -2.16 -4.48
C TYR A 86 17.72 -2.29 -5.96
N LYS A 87 17.30 -1.19 -6.60
CA LYS A 87 16.83 -1.16 -8.01
C LYS A 87 15.69 -2.15 -8.26
N ILE A 88 14.74 -2.21 -7.32
CA ILE A 88 13.56 -3.06 -7.36
C ILE A 88 12.35 -2.19 -7.73
N LYS A 89 11.55 -2.61 -8.71
CA LYS A 89 10.32 -1.87 -9.05
C LYS A 89 9.30 -2.05 -7.92
N LEU A 90 8.83 -0.94 -7.35
CA LEU A 90 7.70 -0.95 -6.44
C LEU A 90 6.38 -0.75 -7.21
N VAL A 91 5.38 -1.56 -6.89
CA VAL A 91 3.98 -1.35 -7.25
C VAL A 91 3.21 -1.23 -5.95
N HIS A 92 2.72 -0.03 -5.63
CA HIS A 92 1.95 0.21 -4.42
C HIS A 92 0.46 0.18 -4.71
N ILE A 93 -0.29 -0.61 -3.96
CA ILE A 93 -1.76 -0.62 -4.02
C ILE A 93 -2.29 0.41 -3.02
N SER A 94 -2.74 1.55 -3.54
CA SER A 94 -3.39 2.62 -2.77
C SER A 94 -4.92 2.52 -2.85
N SER A 95 -5.64 3.65 -2.84
CA SER A 95 -7.10 3.70 -2.78
C SER A 95 -7.65 4.89 -3.57
N GLY A 96 -8.73 4.66 -4.33
CA GLY A 96 -9.51 5.74 -4.94
C GLY A 96 -10.38 6.52 -3.95
N CYS A 97 -10.51 6.07 -2.70
CA CYS A 97 -11.30 6.73 -1.65
C CYS A 97 -10.59 7.95 -1.03
N ILE A 98 -9.84 8.68 -1.86
CA ILE A 98 -9.11 9.91 -1.53
C ILE A 98 -9.65 11.12 -2.31
N TYR A 99 -10.74 10.90 -3.06
CA TYR A 99 -11.42 11.90 -3.85
C TYR A 99 -12.91 11.95 -3.46
N HIS A 100 -13.47 13.15 -3.45
CA HIS A 100 -14.90 13.34 -3.51
C HIS A 100 -15.38 12.99 -4.93
N PHE A 101 -16.30 12.04 -5.05
CA PHE A 101 -16.80 11.63 -6.36
C PHE A 101 -18.31 11.38 -6.34
N ASP A 102 -19.02 12.09 -7.21
CA ASP A 102 -20.44 11.87 -7.48
C ASP A 102 -20.60 11.28 -8.88
N TYR A 103 -20.99 10.01 -8.97
CA TYR A 103 -21.17 9.29 -10.25
C TYR A 103 -22.17 9.95 -11.20
N SER A 104 -23.11 10.76 -10.69
CA SER A 104 -24.12 11.44 -11.51
C SER A 104 -23.63 12.77 -12.09
N LYS A 105 -22.59 13.37 -11.53
CA LYS A 105 -22.14 14.74 -11.87
C LYS A 105 -20.70 14.80 -12.34
N CYS A 106 -19.84 13.93 -11.84
CA CYS A 106 -18.41 13.97 -12.07
C CYS A 106 -18.02 13.16 -13.32
N LYS A 107 -17.09 13.72 -14.10
CA LYS A 107 -16.38 12.94 -15.12
C LYS A 107 -15.39 11.99 -14.44
N PRO A 108 -15.05 10.84 -15.05
CA PRO A 108 -14.05 9.93 -14.49
C PRO A 108 -12.75 10.65 -14.10
N LEU A 109 -12.25 10.33 -12.91
CA LEU A 109 -11.00 10.86 -12.37
C LEU A 109 -9.80 10.36 -13.19
N LYS A 110 -8.74 11.16 -13.19
CA LYS A 110 -7.43 10.86 -13.79
C LYS A 110 -6.36 10.88 -12.69
N GLU A 111 -5.24 10.23 -12.96
CA GLU A 111 -4.08 10.19 -12.06
C GLU A 111 -3.46 11.57 -11.80
N THR A 112 -3.75 12.56 -12.66
CA THR A 112 -3.31 13.95 -12.48
C THR A 112 -4.23 14.77 -11.59
N ASN A 113 -5.39 14.26 -11.19
CA ASN A 113 -6.27 14.95 -10.26
C ASN A 113 -5.67 14.93 -8.86
N LEU A 114 -5.78 16.04 -8.14
CA LEU A 114 -5.28 16.14 -6.77
C LEU A 114 -6.31 15.54 -5.79
N PRO A 115 -5.88 14.75 -4.80
CA PRO A 115 -6.77 14.25 -3.75
C PRO A 115 -7.39 15.38 -2.94
N ASP A 116 -8.70 15.30 -2.73
CA ASP A 116 -9.51 16.31 -2.05
C ASP A 116 -10.39 15.76 -0.91
N TYR A 117 -10.33 14.44 -0.62
CA TYR A 117 -11.08 13.82 0.48
C TYR A 117 -10.19 13.55 1.69
N TYR A 118 -10.27 14.43 2.69
CA TYR A 118 -9.45 14.40 3.91
C TYR A 118 -10.24 14.04 5.17
N ASP A 119 -11.52 13.69 5.06
CA ASP A 119 -12.42 13.56 6.22
C ASP A 119 -12.07 12.35 7.10
N LEU A 120 -11.73 11.22 6.48
CA LEU A 120 -11.36 9.99 7.18
C LEU A 120 -9.84 9.87 7.36
N PHE A 121 -9.41 9.41 8.54
CA PHE A 121 -8.00 9.14 8.83
C PHE A 121 -7.40 8.12 7.87
N TYR A 122 -8.15 7.07 7.53
CA TYR A 122 -7.80 6.14 6.46
C TYR A 122 -7.39 6.88 5.17
N SER A 123 -8.25 7.77 4.66
CA SER A 123 -8.00 8.51 3.42
C SER A 123 -6.78 9.43 3.53
N ARG A 124 -6.64 10.15 4.65
CA ARG A 124 -5.46 11.00 4.92
C ARG A 124 -4.16 10.19 4.83
N THR A 125 -4.11 9.01 5.46
CA THR A 125 -2.89 8.17 5.45
C THR A 125 -2.53 7.65 4.05
N LYS A 126 -3.52 7.31 3.21
CA LYS A 126 -3.29 6.95 1.80
C LYS A 126 -2.77 8.12 0.99
N ILE A 127 -3.32 9.33 1.18
CA ILE A 127 -2.81 10.55 0.54
C ILE A 127 -1.36 10.82 0.93
N TYR A 128 -1.01 10.68 2.21
CA TYR A 128 0.37 10.89 2.67
C TYR A 128 1.36 9.94 2.00
N ALA A 129 0.97 8.68 1.79
CA ALA A 129 1.79 7.72 1.06
C ALA A 129 1.95 8.12 -0.41
N GLU A 130 0.85 8.38 -1.12
CA GLU A 130 0.90 8.74 -2.55
C GLU A 130 1.74 9.99 -2.82
N ARG A 131 1.72 10.97 -1.92
CA ARG A 131 2.54 12.20 -2.08
C ARG A 131 4.03 11.96 -1.87
N ALA A 132 4.41 10.90 -1.16
CA ALA A 132 5.80 10.57 -0.86
C ALA A 132 6.43 9.60 -1.88
N LEU A 133 5.61 8.88 -2.65
CA LEU A 133 6.02 7.90 -3.66
C LEU A 133 6.21 8.54 -5.04
#